data_AF-A0A061AM84-F1
#
_entry.id   AF-A0A061AM84-F1
#
_cell.length_a   1.000
_cell.length_b   1.000
_cell.length_c   1.000
_cell.angle_alpha   90.00
_cell.angle_beta   90.00
_cell.angle_gamma   90.00
#
_symmetry.space_group_name_H-M   'P 1'
#
loop_
_entity.id
_entity.type
_entity.pdbx_description
1 polymer ?
#
loop_
_entity_poly.entity_id
_entity_poly.type
_entity_poly.pdbx_seq_one_letter_code
_entity_poly.pdbx_strand_id
1 'polypeptide(L)'
;MKDPGLWATGNGWAAAGMLRVLATIQNSGNDSLANELKRQSQDLAAWVKEIVDAAWGMPQSNGLLHNYLNETSTFADASSTALVAASTYRLAQLTSRFDPLSSSAPSSSSLSSAESAYKTLTSSSHLSSSGVLAPVVNPYSYGEQMSNVKQDGSGNVSPEGEAFVLLMESARRDYLANGGKVSSSGSGGGSNGAGSTKAAGSRTSRTVVALVVAASLMMLA
;
A
#
# COMPACT_ATOMS: atom_id res chain seq x y z
N MET A 1 -13.89 -12.09 23.62
CA MET A 1 -14.39 -10.73 23.32
C MET A 1 -14.47 -10.59 21.80
N LYS A 2 -15.56 -9.99 21.28
CA LYS A 2 -15.70 -9.65 19.86
C LYS A 2 -15.60 -8.14 19.76
N ASP A 3 -14.65 -7.65 18.99
CA ASP A 3 -14.63 -6.27 18.54
C ASP A 3 -15.56 -6.14 17.31
N PRO A 4 -16.63 -5.32 17.37
CA PRO A 4 -17.52 -5.11 16.23
C PRO A 4 -17.02 -4.03 15.25
N GLY A 5 -15.96 -3.28 15.58
CA GLY A 5 -15.47 -2.17 14.78
C GLY A 5 -14.66 -2.58 13.56
N LEU A 6 -14.48 -1.66 12.61
CA LEU A 6 -13.66 -1.86 11.41
C LEU A 6 -12.16 -1.63 11.72
N TRP A 7 -11.60 -2.47 12.59
CA TRP A 7 -10.21 -2.35 13.01
C TRP A 7 -9.24 -2.45 11.82
N ALA A 8 -8.46 -1.39 11.60
CA ALA A 8 -7.66 -1.20 10.39
C ALA A 8 -6.52 -2.20 10.29
N THR A 9 -5.79 -2.44 11.38
CA THR A 9 -4.68 -3.41 11.38
C THR A 9 -5.19 -4.83 11.12
N GLY A 10 -6.37 -5.20 11.66
CA GLY A 10 -7.01 -6.49 11.37
C GLY A 10 -7.38 -6.66 9.89
N ASN A 11 -7.92 -5.62 9.25
CA ASN A 11 -8.19 -5.64 7.80
C ASN A 11 -6.90 -5.76 6.98
N GLY A 12 -5.84 -5.04 7.38
CA GLY A 12 -4.52 -5.17 6.78
C GLY A 12 -3.97 -6.61 6.87
N TRP A 13 -4.11 -7.25 8.03
CA TRP A 13 -3.72 -8.66 8.23
C TRP A 13 -4.50 -9.61 7.32
N ALA A 14 -5.82 -9.45 7.23
CA ALA A 14 -6.65 -10.26 6.35
C ALA A 14 -6.20 -10.14 4.88
N ALA A 15 -6.01 -8.90 4.40
CA ALA A 15 -5.53 -8.64 3.04
C ALA A 15 -4.14 -9.25 2.78
N ALA A 16 -3.18 -9.00 3.66
CA ALA A 16 -1.81 -9.50 3.52
C ALA A 16 -1.74 -11.03 3.60
N GLY A 17 -2.55 -11.66 4.45
CA GLY A 17 -2.66 -13.11 4.56
C GLY A 17 -3.21 -13.76 3.29
N MET A 18 -4.31 -13.22 2.76
CA MET A 18 -4.89 -13.69 1.50
C MET A 18 -3.91 -13.54 0.33
N LEU A 19 -3.20 -12.41 0.27
CA LEU A 19 -2.16 -12.19 -0.74
C LEU A 19 -1.00 -13.17 -0.62
N ARG A 20 -0.60 -13.57 0.59
CA ARG A 20 0.45 -14.59 0.77
C ARG A 20 0.00 -15.94 0.23
N VAL A 21 -1.23 -16.37 0.50
CA VAL A 21 -1.79 -17.62 -0.04
C VAL A 21 -1.87 -17.56 -1.56
N LEU A 22 -2.43 -16.47 -2.08
CA LEU A 22 -2.55 -16.24 -3.52
C LEU A 22 -1.18 -16.27 -4.21
N ALA A 23 -0.18 -15.57 -3.67
CA ALA A 23 1.16 -15.56 -4.21
C ALA A 23 1.80 -16.95 -4.19
N THR A 24 1.59 -17.75 -3.14
CA THR A 24 2.08 -19.13 -3.06
C THR A 24 1.47 -20.00 -4.17
N ILE A 25 0.16 -19.92 -4.40
CA ILE A 25 -0.52 -20.69 -5.46
C ILE A 25 0.07 -20.31 -6.82
N GLN A 26 0.10 -19.02 -7.14
CA GLN A 26 0.47 -18.52 -8.46
C GLN A 26 1.97 -18.66 -8.77
N ASN A 27 2.84 -18.66 -7.76
CA ASN A 27 4.29 -18.81 -7.94
C ASN A 27 4.81 -20.21 -7.61
N SER A 28 3.93 -21.21 -7.40
CA SER A 28 4.33 -22.58 -7.05
C SER A 28 5.09 -23.33 -8.16
N GLY A 29 5.02 -22.85 -9.41
CA GLY A 29 5.52 -23.57 -10.58
C GLY A 29 4.70 -24.82 -10.95
N ASN A 30 3.53 -25.01 -10.32
CA ASN A 30 2.62 -26.11 -10.58
C ASN A 30 1.33 -25.59 -11.25
N ASP A 31 1.31 -25.65 -12.58
CA ASP A 31 0.17 -25.17 -13.38
C ASP A 31 -1.12 -25.95 -13.10
N SER A 32 -1.04 -27.22 -12.74
CA SER A 32 -2.23 -28.02 -12.37
C SER A 32 -2.86 -27.48 -11.08
N LEU A 33 -2.06 -27.19 -10.06
CA LEU A 33 -2.52 -26.58 -8.81
C LEU A 33 -3.13 -25.19 -9.05
N ALA A 34 -2.45 -24.35 -9.84
CA ALA A 34 -2.94 -23.01 -10.16
C ALA A 34 -4.27 -23.05 -10.93
N ASN A 35 -4.45 -24.03 -11.83
CA ASN A 35 -5.71 -24.24 -12.54
C ASN A 35 -6.83 -24.79 -11.64
N GLU A 36 -6.50 -25.74 -10.76
CA GLU A 36 -7.46 -26.31 -9.80
C GLU A 36 -7.99 -25.26 -8.83
N LEU A 37 -7.08 -24.43 -8.29
CA LEU A 37 -7.39 -23.35 -7.34
C LEU A 37 -7.68 -22.00 -8.02
N LYS A 38 -8.02 -22.01 -9.32
CA LYS A 38 -8.23 -20.77 -10.08
C LYS A 38 -9.34 -19.91 -9.49
N ARG A 39 -10.49 -20.51 -9.14
CA ARG A 39 -11.64 -19.77 -8.58
C ARG A 39 -11.28 -19.19 -7.21
N GLN A 40 -10.65 -19.98 -6.35
CA GLN A 40 -10.20 -19.52 -5.03
C GLN A 40 -9.17 -18.40 -5.15
N SER A 41 -8.28 -18.47 -6.15
CA SER A 41 -7.32 -17.39 -6.41
C SER A 41 -8.03 -16.10 -6.82
N GLN A 42 -9.08 -16.20 -7.63
CA GLN A 42 -9.90 -15.05 -8.04
C GLN A 42 -10.67 -14.45 -6.86
N ASP A 43 -11.27 -15.30 -6.01
CA ASP A 43 -11.98 -14.88 -4.80
C ASP A 43 -11.04 -14.17 -3.82
N LEU A 44 -9.85 -14.75 -3.56
CA LEU A 44 -8.82 -14.12 -2.72
C LEU A 44 -8.42 -12.74 -3.26
N ALA A 45 -8.17 -12.63 -4.57
CA ALA A 45 -7.81 -11.35 -5.18
C ALA A 45 -8.97 -10.33 -5.09
N ALA A 46 -10.22 -10.77 -5.29
CA ALA A 46 -11.40 -9.92 -5.22
C ALA A 46 -11.64 -9.40 -3.78
N TRP A 47 -11.56 -10.26 -2.77
CA TRP A 47 -11.70 -9.85 -1.36
C TRP A 47 -10.58 -8.90 -0.92
N VAL A 48 -9.34 -9.14 -1.35
CA VAL A 48 -8.25 -8.19 -1.09
C VAL A 48 -8.55 -6.85 -1.76
N LYS A 49 -9.03 -6.83 -3.00
CA LYS A 49 -9.43 -5.60 -3.70
C LYS A 49 -10.50 -4.85 -2.92
N GLU A 50 -11.55 -5.53 -2.47
CA GLU A 50 -12.61 -4.94 -1.65
C GLU A 50 -12.06 -4.29 -0.38
N ILE A 51 -11.18 -4.99 0.36
CA ILE A 51 -10.57 -4.47 1.58
C ILE A 51 -9.73 -3.22 1.28
N VAL A 52 -8.81 -3.26 0.32
CA VAL A 52 -7.90 -2.13 0.08
C VAL A 52 -8.63 -0.94 -0.52
N ASP A 53 -9.58 -1.14 -1.44
CA ASP A 53 -10.37 -0.05 -2.01
C ASP A 53 -11.30 0.58 -0.96
N ALA A 54 -11.92 -0.22 -0.09
CA ALA A 54 -12.73 0.31 1.00
C ALA A 54 -11.87 1.08 2.02
N ALA A 55 -10.72 0.53 2.44
CA ALA A 55 -9.84 1.17 3.41
C ALA A 55 -9.33 2.54 2.90
N TRP A 56 -8.89 2.64 1.65
CA TRP A 56 -8.46 3.91 1.06
C TRP A 56 -9.59 4.90 0.77
N GLY A 57 -10.85 4.43 0.75
CA GLY A 57 -12.03 5.28 0.66
C GLY A 57 -12.44 5.93 1.99
N MET A 58 -11.80 5.55 3.10
CA MET A 58 -12.14 6.05 4.44
C MET A 58 -11.37 7.33 4.79
N PRO A 59 -11.86 8.12 5.76
CA PRO A 59 -11.15 9.30 6.24
C PRO A 59 -9.73 8.97 6.72
N GLN A 60 -8.81 9.92 6.52
CA GLN A 60 -7.42 9.82 6.95
C GLN A 60 -7.06 11.03 7.81
N SER A 61 -6.07 10.87 8.69
CA SER A 61 -5.48 11.95 9.48
C SER A 61 -3.98 11.96 9.28
N ASN A 62 -3.44 13.11 8.88
CA ASN A 62 -2.02 13.28 8.55
C ASN A 62 -1.49 12.21 7.56
N GLY A 63 -2.30 11.83 6.57
CA GLY A 63 -1.94 10.82 5.56
C GLY A 63 -1.94 9.38 6.05
N LEU A 64 -2.42 9.12 7.28
CA LEU A 64 -2.57 7.79 7.87
C LEU A 64 -4.06 7.40 7.99
N LEU A 65 -4.34 6.11 7.91
CA LEU A 65 -5.65 5.54 8.26
C LEU A 65 -5.86 5.65 9.77
N HIS A 66 -7.11 5.76 10.20
CA HIS A 66 -7.48 5.66 11.61
C HIS A 66 -7.45 4.19 12.10
N ASN A 67 -7.20 3.97 13.39
CA ASN A 67 -7.18 2.63 13.99
C ASN A 67 -8.48 1.87 13.76
N TYR A 68 -9.62 2.58 13.83
CA TYR A 68 -10.89 2.09 13.28
C TYR A 68 -11.24 2.93 12.07
N LEU A 69 -11.33 2.27 10.91
CA LEU A 69 -11.34 2.93 9.60
C LEU A 69 -12.46 3.99 9.47
N ASN A 70 -13.63 3.73 10.05
CA ASN A 70 -14.80 4.61 9.98
C ASN A 70 -14.97 5.55 11.18
N GLU A 71 -13.99 5.63 12.10
CA GLU A 71 -14.09 6.41 13.33
C GLU A 71 -12.95 7.43 13.46
N THR A 72 -13.20 8.67 13.04
CA THR A 72 -12.20 9.75 13.03
C THR A 72 -11.77 10.22 14.42
N SER A 73 -12.49 9.84 15.47
CA SER A 73 -12.11 10.07 16.87
C SER A 73 -10.98 9.14 17.35
N THR A 74 -10.70 8.06 16.62
CA THR A 74 -9.63 7.13 16.97
C THR A 74 -8.28 7.64 16.45
N PHE A 75 -7.18 7.19 17.06
CA PHE A 75 -5.85 7.64 16.66
C PHE A 75 -5.53 7.22 15.21
N ALA A 76 -4.71 8.03 14.54
CA ALA A 76 -4.08 7.64 13.27
C ALA A 76 -3.11 6.48 13.53
N ASP A 77 -3.11 5.44 12.69
CA ASP A 77 -2.29 4.23 12.89
C ASP A 77 -1.35 3.99 11.71
N ALA A 78 -0.06 4.17 11.94
CA ALA A 78 0.97 3.98 10.94
C ALA A 78 1.16 2.49 10.58
N SER A 79 0.92 1.57 11.52
CA SER A 79 1.06 0.12 11.29
C SER A 79 0.03 -0.38 10.26
N SER A 80 -1.27 -0.13 10.49
CA SER A 80 -2.30 -0.49 9.52
C SER A 80 -2.08 0.18 8.17
N THR A 81 -1.73 1.47 8.18
CA THR A 81 -1.45 2.22 6.95
C THR A 81 -0.34 1.57 6.13
N ALA A 82 0.77 1.18 6.76
CA ALA A 82 1.88 0.49 6.09
C ALA A 82 1.45 -0.86 5.50
N LEU A 83 0.68 -1.66 6.26
CA LEU A 83 0.25 -2.99 5.81
C LEU A 83 -0.80 -2.93 4.69
N VAL A 84 -1.71 -1.96 4.73
CA VAL A 84 -2.69 -1.72 3.66
C VAL A 84 -1.99 -1.21 2.39
N ALA A 85 -1.00 -0.33 2.52
CA ALA A 85 -0.17 0.11 1.38
C ALA A 85 0.61 -1.08 0.78
N ALA A 86 1.27 -1.89 1.61
CA ALA A 86 1.96 -3.11 1.17
C ALA A 86 1.03 -4.05 0.40
N SER A 87 -0.18 -4.28 0.93
CA SER A 87 -1.20 -5.14 0.32
C SER A 87 -1.67 -4.57 -1.02
N THR A 88 -1.86 -3.25 -1.12
CA THR A 88 -2.27 -2.58 -2.36
C THR A 88 -1.24 -2.80 -3.47
N TYR A 89 0.05 -2.58 -3.18
CA TYR A 89 1.12 -2.81 -4.16
C TYR A 89 1.28 -4.29 -4.54
N ARG A 90 1.16 -5.21 -3.58
CA ARG A 90 1.24 -6.66 -3.86
C ARG A 90 0.07 -7.14 -4.70
N LEU A 91 -1.15 -6.67 -4.43
CA LEU A 91 -2.32 -6.98 -5.26
C LEU A 91 -2.09 -6.50 -6.70
N ALA A 92 -1.68 -5.24 -6.88
CA ALA A 92 -1.42 -4.69 -8.21
C ALA A 92 -0.37 -5.48 -9.02
N GLN A 93 0.67 -5.99 -8.35
CA GLN A 93 1.66 -6.85 -8.98
C GLN A 93 1.09 -8.21 -9.40
N LEU A 94 0.37 -8.89 -8.51
CA LEU A 94 -0.20 -10.20 -8.83
C LEU A 94 -1.22 -10.08 -9.96
N THR A 95 -2.09 -9.08 -9.94
CA THR A 95 -3.13 -8.90 -10.96
C THR A 95 -2.61 -8.44 -12.31
N SER A 96 -1.42 -7.80 -12.36
CA SER A 96 -0.77 -7.45 -13.63
C SER A 96 0.05 -8.59 -14.21
N ARG A 97 0.56 -9.51 -13.38
CA ARG A 97 1.38 -10.64 -13.81
C ARG A 97 0.55 -11.87 -14.22
N PHE A 98 -0.61 -12.08 -13.61
CA PHE A 98 -1.43 -13.27 -13.83
C PHE A 98 -2.79 -12.90 -14.42
N ASP A 99 -2.98 -13.16 -15.71
CA ASP A 99 -4.19 -12.83 -16.48
C ASP A 99 -5.52 -13.21 -15.79
N PRO A 100 -5.65 -14.40 -15.15
CA PRO A 100 -6.88 -14.77 -14.45
C PRO A 100 -7.31 -13.82 -13.32
N LEU A 101 -6.38 -13.01 -12.80
CA LEU A 101 -6.59 -12.12 -11.66
C LEU A 101 -6.77 -10.65 -12.08
N SER A 102 -6.62 -10.32 -13.37
CA SER A 102 -6.60 -8.95 -13.90
C SER A 102 -7.83 -8.11 -13.51
N SER A 103 -9.01 -8.72 -13.42
CA SER A 103 -10.26 -8.05 -12.99
C SER A 103 -10.24 -7.57 -11.54
N SER A 104 -9.32 -8.09 -10.73
CA SER A 104 -9.20 -7.79 -9.30
C SER A 104 -8.10 -6.77 -8.99
N ALA A 105 -7.59 -6.05 -10.00
CA ALA A 105 -6.61 -5.00 -9.77
C ALA A 105 -7.18 -3.91 -8.84
N PRO A 106 -6.37 -3.32 -7.93
CA PRO A 106 -6.82 -2.23 -7.09
C PRO A 106 -7.19 -1.01 -7.93
N SER A 107 -8.08 -0.16 -7.43
CA SER A 107 -8.42 1.07 -8.11
C SER A 107 -7.20 2.02 -8.26
N SER A 108 -7.22 2.87 -9.28
CA SER A 108 -6.16 3.88 -9.48
C SER A 108 -6.07 4.89 -8.34
N SER A 109 -7.21 5.21 -7.70
CA SER A 109 -7.26 6.00 -6.47
C SER A 109 -6.57 5.29 -5.31
N SER A 110 -6.83 3.99 -5.09
CA SER A 110 -6.15 3.21 -4.04
C SER A 110 -4.65 3.14 -4.24
N LEU A 111 -4.17 2.97 -5.48
CA LEU A 111 -2.74 3.03 -5.77
C LEU A 111 -2.14 4.41 -5.49
N SER A 112 -2.88 5.48 -5.79
CA SER A 112 -2.45 6.86 -5.50
C SER A 112 -2.42 7.15 -4.00
N SER A 113 -3.39 6.62 -3.24
CA SER A 113 -3.44 6.70 -1.78
C SER A 113 -2.31 5.91 -1.14
N ALA A 114 -2.02 4.69 -1.61
CA ALA A 114 -0.89 3.89 -1.16
C ALA A 114 0.45 4.61 -1.39
N GLU A 115 0.63 5.29 -2.52
CA GLU A 115 1.83 6.10 -2.77
C GLU A 115 1.93 7.32 -1.86
N SER A 116 0.80 7.99 -1.60
CA SER A 116 0.76 9.14 -0.69
C SER A 116 1.07 8.72 0.75
N ALA A 117 0.53 7.57 1.17
CA ALA A 117 0.82 6.96 2.45
C ALA A 117 2.29 6.54 2.58
N TYR A 118 2.86 5.90 1.54
CA TYR A 118 4.28 5.56 1.51
C TYR A 118 5.17 6.80 1.71
N LYS A 119 4.93 7.88 0.97
CA LYS A 119 5.68 9.15 1.10
C LYS A 119 5.52 9.76 2.49
N THR A 120 4.32 9.69 3.06
CA THR A 120 4.02 10.20 4.39
C THR A 120 4.76 9.40 5.46
N LEU A 121 4.66 8.07 5.43
CA LEU A 121 5.29 7.16 6.39
C LEU A 121 6.81 7.23 6.35
N THR A 122 7.40 7.32 5.16
CA THR A 122 8.86 7.38 4.96
C THR A 122 9.44 8.78 5.10
N SER A 123 8.60 9.81 5.19
CA SER A 123 9.04 11.11 5.66
C SER A 123 9.37 11.06 7.15
N SER A 124 10.27 11.94 7.62
CA SER A 124 10.75 11.94 9.01
C SER A 124 9.68 12.24 10.07
N SER A 125 8.40 12.39 9.69
CA SER A 125 7.29 12.62 10.62
C SER A 125 6.77 11.34 11.28
N HIS A 126 6.91 10.18 10.64
CA HIS A 126 6.34 8.90 11.12
C HIS A 126 7.37 7.81 11.32
N LEU A 127 8.40 7.76 10.48
CA LEU A 127 9.53 6.86 10.65
C LEU A 127 10.74 7.69 11.06
N SER A 128 11.23 7.46 12.29
CA SER A 128 12.41 8.16 12.78
C SER A 128 13.68 7.74 12.03
N SER A 129 14.76 8.50 12.17
CA SER A 129 16.09 8.12 11.66
C SER A 129 16.64 6.84 12.29
N SER A 130 16.14 6.44 13.46
CA SER A 130 16.48 5.17 14.11
C SER A 130 15.57 4.02 13.66
N GLY A 131 14.65 4.28 12.72
CA GLY A 131 13.70 3.29 12.21
C GLY A 131 12.59 2.96 13.21
N VAL A 132 12.13 3.93 14.00
CA VAL A 132 10.98 3.75 14.90
C VAL A 132 9.74 4.36 14.26
N LEU A 133 8.71 3.53 14.07
CA LEU A 133 7.43 3.90 13.52
C LEU A 133 6.47 4.43 14.60
N ALA A 134 5.83 5.56 14.35
CA ALA A 134 4.80 6.13 15.22
C ALA A 134 3.81 7.04 14.46
N PRO A 135 2.57 7.20 14.94
CA PRO A 135 1.90 6.44 16.01
C PRO A 135 1.52 5.01 15.56
N VAL A 136 1.50 4.05 16.48
CA VAL A 136 1.17 2.63 16.19
C VAL A 136 0.21 2.07 17.22
N VAL A 137 -0.62 1.10 16.81
CA VAL A 137 -1.50 0.35 17.71
C VAL A 137 -0.73 -0.45 18.78
N ASN A 138 -1.29 -0.55 19.99
CA ASN A 138 -0.81 -1.44 21.05
C ASN A 138 -1.28 -2.89 20.78
N PRO A 139 -0.38 -3.86 20.56
CA PRO A 139 -0.78 -5.24 20.24
C PRO A 139 -1.48 -5.96 21.41
N TYR A 140 -1.30 -5.49 22.65
CA TYR A 140 -1.97 -6.05 23.83
C TYR A 140 -3.34 -5.40 24.10
N SER A 141 -3.64 -4.26 23.47
CA SER A 141 -4.91 -3.55 23.60
C SER A 141 -5.18 -2.81 22.29
N TYR A 142 -5.78 -3.50 21.32
CA TYR A 142 -5.93 -3.04 19.94
C TYR A 142 -6.77 -1.74 19.79
N GLY A 143 -7.53 -1.36 20.81
CA GLY A 143 -8.25 -0.08 20.87
C GLY A 143 -7.37 1.12 21.26
N GLU A 144 -6.14 0.89 21.71
CA GLU A 144 -5.26 1.90 22.26
C GLU A 144 -4.02 2.11 21.39
N GLN A 145 -3.54 3.36 21.35
CA GLN A 145 -2.23 3.68 20.79
C GLN A 145 -1.14 3.22 21.75
N MET A 146 -0.05 2.66 21.21
CA MET A 146 1.13 2.32 22.00
C MET A 146 1.71 3.58 22.67
N SER A 147 1.84 3.54 23.99
CA SER A 147 2.43 4.61 24.79
C SER A 147 3.95 4.49 24.87
N ASN A 148 4.63 5.56 25.29
CA ASN A 148 6.09 5.60 25.47
C ASN A 148 6.91 5.20 24.22
N VAL A 149 6.37 5.40 23.01
CA VAL A 149 7.16 5.26 21.77
C VAL A 149 8.10 6.45 21.66
N LYS A 150 9.40 6.19 21.53
CA LYS A 150 10.43 7.22 21.43
C LYS A 150 11.20 7.08 20.14
N GLN A 151 11.43 8.21 19.46
CA GLN A 151 12.06 8.24 18.14
C GLN A 151 13.49 7.70 18.13
N ASP A 152 14.19 7.69 19.26
CA ASP A 152 15.56 7.16 19.42
C ASP A 152 15.61 5.64 19.69
N GLY A 153 14.46 4.97 19.77
CA GLY A 153 14.37 3.54 20.06
C GLY A 153 14.52 3.17 21.53
N SER A 154 14.68 4.14 22.44
CA SER A 154 14.79 3.88 23.90
C SER A 154 13.43 3.64 24.59
N GLY A 155 12.34 3.72 23.84
CA GLY A 155 10.97 3.54 24.29
C GLY A 155 10.37 2.20 23.86
N ASN A 156 9.04 2.12 23.88
CA ASN A 156 8.32 1.01 23.25
C ASN A 156 8.46 1.10 21.72
N VAL A 157 8.61 -0.05 21.07
CA VAL A 157 8.67 -0.19 19.62
C VAL A 157 7.71 -1.31 19.25
N SER A 158 6.98 -1.16 18.13
CA SER A 158 6.10 -2.22 17.63
C SER A 158 6.85 -3.10 16.63
N PRO A 159 7.22 -4.34 16.97
CA PRO A 159 7.91 -5.21 16.02
C PRO A 159 7.06 -5.48 14.77
N GLU A 160 5.73 -5.54 14.93
CA GLU A 160 4.79 -5.69 13.81
C GLU A 160 4.79 -4.46 12.91
N GLY A 161 4.72 -3.26 13.50
CA GLY A 161 4.78 -2.00 12.76
C GLY A 161 6.05 -1.88 11.92
N GLU A 162 7.21 -2.16 12.51
CA GLU A 162 8.49 -2.12 11.78
C GLU A 162 8.56 -3.16 10.65
N ALA A 163 8.04 -4.37 10.90
CA ALA A 163 7.96 -5.39 9.85
C ALA A 163 7.07 -4.94 8.68
N PHE A 164 5.95 -4.25 8.96
CA PHE A 164 5.06 -3.76 7.90
C PHE A 164 5.68 -2.66 7.06
N VAL A 165 6.56 -1.83 7.62
CA VAL A 165 7.33 -0.85 6.84
C VAL A 165 8.22 -1.57 5.82
N LEU A 166 8.89 -2.65 6.21
CA LEU A 166 9.72 -3.45 5.30
C LEU A 166 8.87 -4.18 4.23
N LEU A 167 7.69 -4.68 4.61
CA LEU A 167 6.75 -5.27 3.65
C LEU A 167 6.25 -4.22 2.65
N MET A 168 5.94 -3.01 3.10
CA MET A 168 5.52 -1.90 2.25
C MET A 168 6.64 -1.49 1.28
N GLU A 169 7.85 -1.26 1.79
CA GLU A 169 9.01 -0.88 0.97
C GLU A 169 9.29 -1.93 -0.10
N SER A 170 9.37 -3.21 0.28
CA SER A 170 9.62 -4.30 -0.67
C SER A 170 8.50 -4.42 -1.71
N ALA A 171 7.24 -4.33 -1.29
CA ALA A 171 6.10 -4.41 -2.19
C ALA A 171 6.09 -3.26 -3.20
N ARG A 172 6.36 -2.03 -2.75
CA ARG A 172 6.42 -0.86 -3.63
C ARG A 172 7.58 -0.97 -4.62
N ARG A 173 8.77 -1.32 -4.14
CA ARG A 173 9.95 -1.52 -4.99
C ARG A 173 9.68 -2.54 -6.09
N ASP A 174 9.13 -3.70 -5.73
CA ASP A 174 8.82 -4.76 -6.70
C ASP A 174 7.72 -4.31 -7.69
N TYR A 175 6.72 -3.53 -7.23
CA TYR A 175 5.68 -2.98 -8.11
C TYR A 175 6.26 -2.05 -9.17
N LEU A 176 7.16 -1.14 -8.77
CA LEU A 176 7.82 -0.22 -9.70
C LEU A 176 8.76 -0.95 -10.66
N ALA A 177 9.52 -1.93 -10.17
CA ALA A 177 10.44 -2.73 -10.99
C ALA A 177 9.70 -3.51 -12.10
N ASN A 178 8.44 -3.89 -11.86
CA ASN A 178 7.60 -4.59 -12.83
C ASN A 178 6.74 -3.64 -13.70
N GLY A 179 7.15 -2.38 -13.85
CA GLY A 179 6.48 -1.41 -14.73
C GLY A 179 5.27 -0.72 -14.12
N GLY A 180 5.01 -0.93 -12.83
CA GLY A 180 4.06 -0.15 -12.05
C GLY A 180 4.38 1.34 -12.11
N LYS A 181 3.35 2.18 -12.15
CA LYS A 181 3.51 3.63 -12.24
C LYS A 181 2.90 4.28 -11.01
N VAL A 182 3.69 5.12 -10.37
CA VAL A 182 3.23 5.97 -9.27
C VAL A 182 3.24 7.42 -9.76
N SER A 183 2.16 8.14 -9.52
CA SER A 183 2.08 9.55 -9.90
C SER A 183 3.14 10.34 -9.13
N SER A 184 4.05 10.99 -9.85
CA SER A 184 5.16 11.78 -9.30
C SER A 184 4.72 13.17 -8.77
N SER A 185 3.43 13.48 -8.76
CA SER A 185 2.94 14.79 -8.33
C SER A 185 2.95 14.91 -6.80
N GLY A 186 4.05 15.45 -6.27
CA GLY A 186 4.02 16.24 -5.06
C GLY A 186 3.45 17.63 -5.36
N SER A 187 2.25 17.90 -4.87
CA SER A 187 1.79 19.20 -4.42
C SER A 187 0.50 18.98 -3.65
N GLY A 188 0.49 19.43 -2.39
CA GLY A 188 -0.42 18.99 -1.35
C GLY A 188 -1.90 19.33 -1.53
N GLY A 189 -2.70 18.73 -0.67
CA GLY A 189 -4.11 19.05 -0.50
C GLY A 189 -4.91 17.85 -0.03
N GLY A 190 -4.80 17.50 1.25
CA GLY A 190 -5.92 16.85 1.93
C GLY A 190 -7.09 17.83 1.89
N SER A 191 -7.95 17.72 0.88
CA SER A 191 -9.15 18.54 0.77
C SER A 191 -10.34 17.75 1.29
N ASN A 192 -10.72 18.07 2.52
CA ASN A 192 -12.05 17.88 3.06
C ASN A 192 -13.10 18.34 2.03
N GLY A 193 -14.15 17.55 1.86
CA GLY A 193 -15.15 17.77 0.82
C GLY A 193 -15.84 19.13 0.88
N ALA A 194 -16.11 19.71 -0.30
CA ALA A 194 -17.36 20.36 -0.71
C ALA A 194 -17.12 21.21 -1.98
N GLY A 195 -18.06 21.16 -2.92
CA GLY A 195 -18.30 22.26 -3.88
C GLY A 195 -17.71 22.06 -5.28
N SER A 196 -18.60 21.81 -6.25
CA SER A 196 -18.29 21.97 -7.67
C SER A 196 -17.97 23.43 -8.00
N THR A 197 -16.95 23.68 -8.82
CA THR A 197 -17.01 24.69 -9.90
C THR A 197 -15.97 24.35 -10.97
N LYS A 198 -16.40 24.45 -12.23
CA LYS A 198 -15.56 24.31 -13.43
C LYS A 198 -14.66 25.54 -13.59
N ALA A 199 -13.40 25.35 -13.95
CA ALA A 199 -12.65 26.31 -14.75
C ALA A 199 -11.51 25.63 -15.52
N ALA A 200 -11.39 26.01 -16.79
CA ALA A 200 -10.43 25.53 -17.77
C ALA A 200 -9.06 26.22 -17.61
N GLY A 201 -7.99 25.58 -18.09
CA GLY A 201 -6.75 26.31 -18.38
C GLY A 201 -5.46 25.49 -18.48
N SER A 202 -5.03 25.26 -19.73
CA SER A 202 -3.64 25.12 -20.19
C SER A 202 -2.78 23.93 -19.72
N ARG A 203 -2.65 22.91 -20.60
CA ARG A 203 -1.56 21.93 -20.58
C ARG A 203 -0.34 22.53 -21.29
N THR A 204 0.76 22.72 -20.56
CA THR A 204 2.08 22.96 -21.18
C THR A 204 2.82 21.64 -21.19
N SER A 205 2.84 20.96 -22.35
CA SER A 205 3.60 19.73 -22.57
C SER A 205 5.05 20.09 -22.89
N ARG A 206 6.01 19.69 -22.04
CA ARG A 206 7.44 19.76 -22.37
C ARG A 206 7.88 18.39 -22.86
N THR A 207 8.07 18.28 -24.17
CA THR A 207 8.71 17.16 -24.86
C THR A 207 10.17 17.07 -24.42
N VAL A 208 10.58 15.94 -23.83
CA VAL A 208 11.99 15.62 -23.62
C VAL A 208 12.38 14.59 -24.69
N VAL A 209 13.29 14.99 -25.57
CA VAL A 209 13.88 14.14 -26.61
C VAL A 209 14.95 13.27 -25.96
N ALA A 210 14.79 11.95 -25.99
CA ALA A 210 15.83 11.00 -25.62
C ALA A 210 16.67 10.67 -26.87
N LEU A 211 17.95 11.04 -26.83
CA LEU A 211 18.97 10.62 -27.80
C LEU A 211 19.36 9.17 -27.52
N VAL A 212 19.11 8.30 -28.50
CA VAL A 212 19.61 6.91 -28.53
C VAL A 212 20.98 6.93 -29.22
N VAL A 213 22.04 6.56 -28.49
CA VAL A 213 23.32 6.22 -29.10
C VAL A 213 23.41 4.70 -29.20
N ALA A 214 23.22 4.18 -30.40
CA ALA A 214 23.54 2.81 -30.76
C ALA A 214 25.03 2.73 -31.14
N ALA A 215 25.81 1.95 -30.40
CA ALA A 215 27.13 1.52 -30.84
C ALA A 215 27.05 0.03 -31.19
N SER A 216 26.93 -0.26 -32.48
CA SER A 216 27.17 -1.56 -33.07
C SER A 216 28.50 -1.49 -33.80
N LEU A 217 29.45 -2.37 -33.50
CA LEU A 217 30.44 -2.76 -34.50
C LEU A 217 30.83 -4.22 -34.34
N MET A 218 30.58 -4.94 -35.42
CA MET A 218 30.95 -6.33 -35.68
C MET A 218 32.45 -6.49 -35.94
N MET A 219 32.87 -7.75 -35.76
CA MET A 219 34.14 -8.39 -36.08
C MET A 219 34.82 -7.98 -37.40
N LEU A 220 36.16 -7.99 -37.42
CA LEU A 220 37.02 -8.83 -38.28
C LEU A 220 38.49 -8.36 -38.23
N ALA A 221 39.34 -9.14 -37.56
CA ALA A 221 40.70 -9.52 -37.94
C ALA A 221 41.18 -10.61 -36.97
#